data_AF-A0A949Y9M2-F1
#
_entry.id   AF-A0A949Y9M2-F1
#
_cell.length_a   1.000
_cell.length_b   1.000
_cell.length_c   1.000
_cell.angle_alpha   90.00
_cell.angle_beta   90.00
_cell.angle_gamma   90.00
#
_symmetry.space_group_name_H-M   'P 1'
#
loop_
_entity.id
_entity.type
_entity.pdbx_description
1 polymer ?
#
loop_
_entity_poly.entity_id
_entity_poly.type
_entity_poly.pdbx_seq_one_letter_code
_entity_poly.pdbx_strand_id
1 'polypeptide(L)' 'MLYVPTDNRLWESTEDLLWQLDRKGIVVPVIDALIAESARRIGAVILTLDSHFQLIPGIIAVDRIV' A
#
# COMPACT_ATOMS: atom_id res chain seq x y z
N MET A 1 -8.24 8.67 10.67
CA MET A 1 -7.72 7.28 10.67
C MET A 1 -8.91 6.36 10.50
N LEU A 2 -8.90 5.47 9.50
CA LEU A 2 -10.03 4.61 9.14
C LEU A 2 -9.65 3.14 9.36
N TYR A 3 -10.59 2.34 9.85
CA TYR A 3 -10.43 0.89 9.92
C TYR A 3 -10.87 0.25 8.61
N VAL A 4 -9.96 -0.44 7.93
CA VAL A 4 -10.24 -1.24 6.74
C VAL A 4 -10.09 -2.71 7.14
N PRO A 5 -11.18 -3.51 7.14
CA PRO A 5 -11.08 -4.93 7.44
C PRO A 5 -10.21 -5.65 6.42
N THR A 6 -9.25 -6.44 6.91
CA THR A 6 -8.44 -7.32 6.07
C THR A 6 -9.21 -8.62 5.82
N ASP A 7 -9.58 -8.86 4.56
CA ASP A 7 -10.18 -10.10 4.08
C ASP A 7 -9.23 -10.81 3.10
N ASN A 8 -9.57 -12.04 2.69
CA ASN A 8 -8.74 -12.82 1.78
C ASN A 8 -8.52 -12.11 0.44
N ARG A 9 -9.50 -11.34 -0.05
CA ARG A 9 -9.37 -10.56 -1.30
C ARG A 9 -8.31 -9.47 -1.18
N LEU A 10 -8.21 -8.83 -0.01
CA LEU A 10 -7.17 -7.85 0.24
C LEU A 10 -5.78 -8.50 0.27
N TRP A 11 -5.67 -9.71 0.83
CA TRP A 11 -4.42 -10.49 0.80
C TRP A 11 -4.05 -10.93 -0.62
N GLU A 12 -5.00 -11.41 -1.42
CA GLU A 12 -4.78 -11.75 -2.85
C GLU A 12 -4.26 -10.52 -3.63
N SER A 13 -4.89 -9.35 -3.45
CA SER A 13 -4.42 -8.09 -4.06
C SER A 13 -3.02 -7.69 -3.58
N THR A 14 -2.70 -7.97 -2.32
CA THR A 14 -1.38 -7.69 -1.73
C THR A 14 -0.30 -8.61 -2.31
N GLU A 15 -0.61 -9.90 -2.50
CA GLU A 15 0.25 -10.85 -3.19
C GLU A 15 0.52 -10.41 -4.64
N ASP A 16 -0.53 -10.05 -5.38
CA ASP A 16 -0.43 -9.55 -6.74
C ASP A 16 0.45 -8.30 -6.83
N LEU A 17 0.28 -7.36 -5.89
CA LEU A 17 1.12 -6.16 -5.81
C LEU A 17 2.59 -6.54 -5.58
N LEU A 18 2.87 -7.38 -4.58
CA LEU A 18 4.23 -7.79 -4.24
C LEU A 18 4.91 -8.51 -5.41
N TRP A 19 4.18 -9.40 -6.08
CA TRP A 19 4.65 -10.07 -7.29
C TRP A 19 5.00 -9.08 -8.41
N GLN A 20 4.16 -8.05 -8.63
CA GLN A 20 4.44 -7.03 -9.64
C GLN A 20 5.64 -6.16 -9.29
N LEU A 21 5.83 -5.83 -8.02
CA LEU A 21 6.97 -5.05 -7.53
C LEU A 21 8.28 -5.85 -7.62
N ASP A 22 8.26 -7.13 -7.25
CA ASP A 22 9.41 -8.03 -7.34
C ASP A 22 9.96 -8.11 -8.76
N ARG A 23 9.09 -8.27 -9.78
CA ARG A 23 9.51 -8.25 -11.20
C ARG A 23 10.11 -6.93 -11.67
N LYS A 24 9.97 -5.85 -10.89
CA LYS A 24 10.58 -4.54 -11.14
C LYS A 24 11.82 -4.30 -10.27
N GLY A 25 12.25 -5.28 -9.48
CA GLY A 25 13.34 -5.15 -8.51
C GLY A 25 13.00 -4.26 -7.32
N ILE A 26 11.71 -3.99 -7.06
CA ILE A 26 11.25 -3.18 -5.95
C ILE A 26 10.82 -4.12 -4.82
N VAL A 27 11.50 -4.04 -3.69
CA VAL A 27 11.16 -4.82 -2.49
C VAL A 27 10.60 -3.88 -1.44
N VAL A 28 9.40 -4.19 -0.94
CA VAL A 28 8.76 -3.48 0.18
C VAL A 28 8.31 -4.48 1.23
N PRO A 29 8.22 -4.08 2.51
CA PRO A 29 7.63 -4.93 3.55
C PRO A 29 6.20 -5.35 3.20
N VAL A 30 5.84 -6.60 3.51
CA VAL A 30 4.49 -7.15 3.27
C VAL A 30 3.39 -6.30 3.91
N ILE A 31 3.65 -5.75 5.10
CA ILE A 31 2.68 -4.90 5.81
C ILE A 31 2.51 -3.55 5.11
N ASP A 32 3.56 -2.98 4.52
CA ASP A 32 3.45 -1.74 3.76
C ASP A 32 2.65 -1.96 2.47
N ALA A 33 2.85 -3.11 1.80
CA ALA A 33 2.02 -3.50 0.67
C ALA A 33 0.54 -3.68 1.08
N LEU A 34 0.28 -4.30 2.23
CA LEU A 34 -1.08 -4.47 2.75
C LEU A 34 -1.76 -3.13 3.08
N ILE A 35 -1.02 -2.19 3.68
CA ILE A 35 -1.52 -0.83 3.96
C ILE A 35 -1.80 -0.10 2.64
N ALA A 36 -0.92 -0.23 1.64
CA ALA A 36 -1.12 0.33 0.30
C ALA A 36 -2.40 -0.18 -0.35
N GLU A 37 -2.63 -1.49 -0.36
CA GLU A 37 -3.88 -2.07 -0.90
C GLU A 37 -5.10 -1.66 -0.08
N SER A 38 -4.97 -1.55 1.25
CA SER A 38 -6.04 -1.04 2.11
C SER A 38 -6.45 0.38 1.74
N ALA A 39 -5.47 1.27 1.54
CA ALA A 39 -5.70 2.64 1.13
C ALA A 39 -6.32 2.71 -0.27
N ARG A 40 -5.79 1.93 -1.22
CA ARG A 40 -6.31 1.84 -2.59
C ARG A 40 -7.77 1.39 -2.63
N ARG A 41 -8.14 0.36 -1.85
CA ARG A 41 -9.50 -0.20 -1.77
C ARG A 41 -10.56 0.85 -1.45
N ILE A 42 -10.22 1.82 -0.61
CA ILE A 42 -11.16 2.87 -0.16
C ILE A 42 -10.85 4.25 -0.76
N GLY A 43 -9.88 4.36 -1.68
CA GLY A 43 -9.46 5.63 -2.26
C GLY A 43 -8.87 6.62 -1.24
N ALA A 44 -8.20 6.12 -0.19
CA ALA A 44 -7.61 6.94 0.85
C ALA A 44 -6.16 7.35 0.53
N VAL A 45 -5.73 8.43 1.19
CA VAL A 45 -4.33 8.87 1.24
C VAL A 45 -3.66 8.29 2.47
N ILE A 46 -2.43 7.81 2.32
CA ILE A 46 -1.60 7.33 3.43
C ILE A 46 -0.86 8.52 4.04
N LEU A 47 -1.11 8.81 5.31
CA LEU A 47 -0.33 9.78 6.08
C LEU A 47 0.82 9.03 6.76
N THR A 48 2.06 9.29 6.35
CA THR A 48 3.24 8.56 6.83
C THR A 48 4.52 9.37 6.65
N LEU A 49 5.53 9.08 7.48
CA LEU A 49 6.91 9.54 7.28
C LEU A 49 7.77 8.50 6.55
N ASP A 50 7.21 7.31 6.31
CA ASP A 50 7.91 6.22 5.64
C ASP A 50 7.92 6.42 4.11
N SER A 51 9.12 6.48 3.55
CA SER A 51 9.33 6.64 2.10
C SER A 51 9.00 5.39 1.27
N HIS A 52 8.85 4.20 1.87
CA HIS A 52 8.56 2.96 1.11
C HIS A 52 7.31 3.08 0.25
N PHE A 53 6.28 3.78 0.72
CA PHE A 53 5.02 3.95 0.00
C PHE A 53 5.17 4.75 -1.30
N GLN A 54 6.23 5.56 -1.44
CA GLN A 54 6.54 6.28 -2.69
C GLN A 54 7.02 5.33 -3.80
N LEU A 55 7.46 4.12 -3.46
CA LEU A 55 7.87 3.10 -4.42
C LEU A 55 6.67 2.32 -4.98
N ILE A 56 5.48 2.47 -4.40
CA ILE A 56 4.29 1.69 -4.75
C ILE A 56 3.43 2.47 -5.77
N PRO A 57 3.29 1.97 -7.01
CA PRO A 57 2.53 2.68 -8.05
C PRO A 57 1.06 2.88 -7.67
N GLY A 58 0.53 4.07 -7.98
CA GLY A 58 -0.88 4.40 -7.77
C GLY A 58 -1.28 4.64 -6.31
N ILE A 59 -0.30 4.74 -5.40
CA ILE A 59 -0.52 5.11 -4.01
C ILE A 59 -0.17 6.58 -3.80
N ILE A 60 -1.00 7.28 -3.05
CA ILE A 60 -0.73 8.65 -2.60
C ILE A 60 -0.34 8.57 -1.13
N ALA A 61 0.92 8.90 -0.83
CA ALA A 61 1.44 8.99 0.52
C ALA A 61 2.00 10.40 0.78
N VAL A 62 1.63 11.00 1.90
CA VAL A 62 2.02 12.37 2.30
C VAL A 62 2.50 12.39 3.75
N ASP A 63 3.33 13.37 4.10
CA ASP A 63 3.80 13.59 5.47
C ASP A 63 2.89 14.55 6.27
N ARG A 64 1.95 15.24 5.60
CA ARG A 64 1.02 16.21 6.18
C ARG A 64 -0.27 16.32 5.36
N ILE A 65 -1.37 16.66 6.04
CA ILE A 65 -2.65 17.03 5.41
C ILE A 65 -2.77 18.55 5.46
N VAL A 66 -3.00 19.19 4.32
CA VAL A 66 -3.18 20.64 4.17
C VAL A 66 -4.64 20.96 3.88
#